data_AF-A0A853BFN5-F1
#
_entry.id   AF-A0A853BFN5-F1
#
_cell.length_a   1.000
_cell.length_b   1.000
_cell.length_c   1.000
_cell.angle_alpha   90.00
_cell.angle_beta   90.00
_cell.angle_gamma   90.00
#
_symmetry.space_group_name_H-M   'P 1'
#
loop_
_entity.id
_entity.type
_entity.pdbx_description
1 polymer ?
#
loop_
_entity_poly.entity_id
_entity_poly.type
_entity_poly.pdbx_seq_one_letter_code
_entity_poly.pdbx_strand_id
1 'polypeptide(L)'
;MARGRVTREDWTRAALGALARGGMAAVSVDALAGELDITRGSFYWHFKDREALLAAALELWEQRATADVISRIEPLDDPREQLRVLLETALGPDAIAGLEPACA
;
A
#
# COMPACT_ATOMS: atom_id res chain seq x y z
N MET A 1 20.08 3.76 19.94
CA MET A 1 18.75 4.40 19.97
C MET A 1 17.72 3.29 19.87
N ALA A 2 16.80 3.15 20.82
CA ALA A 2 15.78 2.10 20.77
C ALA A 2 14.86 2.39 19.58
N ARG A 3 14.95 1.56 18.53
CA ARG A 3 14.06 1.65 17.37
C ARG A 3 12.63 1.44 17.90
N GLY A 4 11.75 2.42 17.66
CA GLY A 4 10.36 2.38 18.12
C GLY A 4 9.69 1.08 17.65
N ARG A 5 8.73 0.58 18.43
CA ARG A 5 7.98 -0.63 18.03
C ARG A 5 7.40 -0.43 16.64
N VAL A 6 7.74 -1.33 15.72
CA VAL A 6 7.13 -1.40 14.39
C VAL A 6 5.62 -1.54 14.56
N THR A 7 4.87 -0.79 13.76
CA THR A 7 3.42 -0.75 13.83
C THR A 7 2.77 -1.69 12.83
N ARG A 8 1.46 -1.90 12.95
CA ARG A 8 0.67 -2.60 11.93
C ARG A 8 0.80 -1.92 10.56
N GLU A 9 0.83 -0.58 10.52
CA GLU A 9 0.92 0.18 9.29
C GLU A 9 2.29 0.00 8.59
N ASP A 10 3.37 -0.06 9.35
CA ASP A 10 4.71 -0.29 8.79
C ASP A 10 4.81 -1.66 8.09
N TRP A 11 4.24 -2.69 8.72
CA TRP A 11 4.08 -4.01 8.12
C TRP A 11 3.24 -3.97 6.85
N THR A 12 2.09 -3.30 6.88
CA THR A 12 1.20 -3.14 5.70
C THR A 12 1.92 -2.45 4.54
N ARG A 13 2.65 -1.36 4.82
CA ARG A 13 3.38 -0.59 3.80
C ARG A 13 4.51 -1.41 3.18
N ALA A 14 5.26 -2.15 4.00
CA ALA A 14 6.31 -3.04 3.53
C ALA A 14 5.75 -4.18 2.66
N ALA A 15 4.63 -4.79 3.09
CA ALA A 15 3.93 -5.81 2.31
C ALA A 15 3.42 -5.30 0.96
N LEU A 16 2.86 -4.09 0.93
CA LEU A 16 2.41 -3.43 -0.29
C LEU A 16 3.59 -3.18 -1.25
N GLY A 17 4.72 -2.70 -0.74
CA GLY A 17 5.95 -2.54 -1.52
C GLY A 17 6.48 -3.87 -2.07
N ALA A 18 6.49 -4.93 -1.25
CA ALA A 18 6.91 -6.26 -1.71
C ALA A 18 5.96 -6.82 -2.79
N LEU A 19 4.65 -6.65 -2.61
CA LEU A 19 3.63 -7.05 -3.58
C LEU A 19 3.86 -6.36 -4.93
N ALA A 20 4.16 -5.07 -4.93
CA ALA A 20 4.44 -4.32 -6.15
C ALA A 20 5.72 -4.76 -6.86
N ARG A 21 6.76 -5.17 -6.11
CA ARG A 21 8.04 -5.61 -6.69
C ARG A 21 8.00 -7.03 -7.27
N GLY A 22 7.21 -7.94 -6.70
CA GLY A 22 7.32 -9.37 -7.03
C GLY A 22 6.04 -10.18 -6.85
N GLY A 23 4.89 -9.53 -6.81
CA GLY A 23 3.59 -10.18 -6.65
C GLY A 23 3.42 -10.87 -5.30
N MET A 24 2.40 -11.72 -5.19
CA MET A 24 2.05 -12.34 -3.91
C MET A 24 3.21 -13.11 -3.28
N ALA A 25 4.00 -13.83 -4.08
CA ALA A 25 5.11 -14.65 -3.60
C ALA A 25 6.19 -13.82 -2.87
N ALA A 26 6.35 -12.54 -3.22
CA ALA A 26 7.32 -11.65 -2.57
C ALA A 26 6.90 -11.22 -1.15
N VAL A 27 5.61 -11.34 -0.80
CA VAL A 27 5.11 -11.01 0.54
C VAL A 27 5.43 -12.15 1.50
N SER A 28 6.67 -12.17 2.01
CA SER A 28 7.14 -13.16 2.99
C SER A 28 7.34 -12.52 4.36
N VAL A 29 6.77 -13.11 5.41
CA VAL A 29 6.90 -12.58 6.78
C VAL A 29 8.36 -12.51 7.20
N ASP A 30 9.19 -13.49 6.85
CA ASP A 30 10.60 -13.52 7.23
C ASP A 30 11.41 -12.48 6.43
N ALA A 31 11.13 -12.32 5.13
CA ALA A 31 11.81 -11.31 4.31
C ALA A 31 11.46 -9.89 4.77
N LEU A 32 10.19 -9.64 5.06
CA LEU A 32 9.70 -8.35 5.55
C LEU A 32 10.20 -8.04 6.96
N ALA A 33 10.32 -9.05 7.85
CA ALA A 33 10.96 -8.88 9.15
C ALA A 33 12.42 -8.41 9.00
N GLY A 34 13.15 -9.00 8.04
CA GLY A 34 14.50 -8.58 7.70
C GLY A 34 14.57 -7.16 7.13
N GLU A 35 13.65 -6.78 6.23
CA GLU A 35 13.55 -5.43 5.68
C GLU A 35 13.25 -4.38 6.77
N LEU A 36 12.45 -4.74 7.76
CA LEU A 36 12.04 -3.88 8.87
C LEU A 36 13.01 -3.91 10.08
N ASP A 37 14.11 -4.69 10.01
CA ASP A 37 15.10 -4.84 11.09
C ASP A 37 14.46 -5.29 12.43
N ILE A 38 13.53 -6.26 12.34
CA ILE A 38 12.79 -6.82 13.49
C ILE A 38 12.69 -8.34 13.41
N THR A 39 12.16 -8.95 14.48
CA THR A 39 11.93 -10.39 14.52
C THR A 39 10.56 -10.75 13.95
N ARG A 40 10.45 -11.97 13.41
CA ARG A 40 9.18 -12.60 13.03
C ARG A 40 8.16 -12.60 14.18
N GLY A 41 8.62 -12.68 15.44
CA GLY A 41 7.74 -12.63 16.61
C GLY A 41 6.92 -11.33 16.70
N SER A 42 7.47 -10.19 16.25
CA SER A 42 6.75 -8.92 16.25
C SER A 42 5.55 -8.92 15.30
N PHE A 43 5.60 -9.71 14.22
CA PHE A 43 4.51 -9.83 13.25
C PHE A 43 3.21 -10.31 13.89
N TYR A 44 3.29 -11.35 14.72
CA TYR A 44 2.12 -12.00 15.29
C TYR A 44 1.35 -11.14 16.31
N TRP A 45 1.94 -10.03 16.77
CA TRP A 45 1.20 -9.02 17.54
C TRP A 45 0.26 -8.16 16.69
N HIS A 46 0.50 -8.09 15.38
CA HIS A 46 -0.25 -7.23 14.46
C HIS A 46 -1.14 -8.03 13.51
N PHE A 47 -0.73 -9.23 13.12
CA PHE A 47 -1.44 -10.07 12.14
C PHE A 47 -1.48 -11.52 12.59
N LYS A 48 -2.63 -12.17 12.36
CA LYS A 48 -2.80 -13.61 12.64
C LYS A 48 -1.98 -14.50 11.69
N ASP A 49 -1.91 -14.11 10.42
CA ASP A 49 -1.33 -14.89 9.34
C ASP A 49 -0.94 -13.98 8.17
N ARG A 50 -0.22 -14.56 7.19
CA ARG A 50 0.22 -13.87 5.99
C ARG A 50 -0.94 -13.36 5.13
N GLU A 51 -2.08 -14.06 5.15
CA GLU A 51 -3.27 -13.65 4.39
C GLU A 51 -3.87 -12.35 4.94
N ALA A 52 -3.91 -12.18 6.26
CA ALA A 52 -4.33 -10.93 6.88
C ALA A 52 -3.40 -9.76 6.56
N LEU A 53 -2.10 -10.03 6.39
CA LEU A 53 -1.14 -9.01 5.94
C LEU A 53 -1.39 -8.63 4.47
N LEU A 54 -1.62 -9.62 3.60
CA LEU A 54 -1.97 -9.39 2.20
C LEU A 54 -3.27 -8.60 2.07
N ALA A 55 -4.31 -8.97 2.83
CA ALA A 55 -5.57 -8.24 2.84
C ALA A 55 -5.37 -6.77 3.24
N ALA A 56 -4.61 -6.51 4.31
CA ALA A 56 -4.32 -5.13 4.71
C ALA A 56 -3.51 -4.36 3.66
N ALA A 57 -2.58 -5.02 2.95
CA ALA A 57 -1.84 -4.39 1.86
C ALA A 57 -2.74 -4.03 0.68
N LEU A 58 -3.69 -4.91 0.33
CA LEU A 58 -4.70 -4.65 -0.70
C LEU A 58 -5.68 -3.56 -0.30
N GLU A 59 -6.14 -3.54 0.96
CA GLU A 59 -6.97 -2.46 1.52
C GLU A 59 -6.23 -1.11 1.42
N LEU A 60 -4.94 -1.08 1.77
CA LEU A 60 -4.12 0.14 1.63
C LEU A 60 -3.96 0.57 0.17
N TRP A 61 -3.79 -0.38 -0.75
CA TRP A 61 -3.76 -0.10 -2.19
C TRP A 61 -5.08 0.49 -2.66
N GLU A 62 -6.22 -0.12 -2.32
CA GLU A 62 -7.56 0.33 -2.69
C GLU A 62 -7.84 1.73 -2.14
N GLN A 63 -7.47 1.99 -0.89
CA GLN A 63 -7.62 3.30 -0.28
C GLN A 63 -6.87 4.37 -1.08
N ARG A 64 -5.61 4.11 -1.45
CA ARG A 64 -4.78 5.09 -2.16
C ARG A 64 -5.16 5.26 -3.63
N ALA A 65 -5.44 4.15 -4.31
CA ALA A 65 -5.69 4.13 -5.75
C ALA A 65 -7.12 4.53 -6.12
N THR A 66 -8.07 4.37 -5.19
CA THR A 66 -9.50 4.64 -5.44
C THR A 66 -10.03 5.71 -4.50
N ALA A 67 -10.04 5.47 -3.19
CA ALA A 67 -10.75 6.33 -2.24
C ALA A 67 -10.12 7.74 -2.18
N ASP A 68 -8.80 7.83 -2.01
CA ASP A 68 -8.08 9.10 -1.95
C ASP A 68 -8.19 9.88 -3.27
N VAL A 69 -8.23 9.16 -4.41
CA VAL A 69 -8.42 9.77 -5.74
C VAL A 69 -9.80 10.40 -5.84
N ILE A 70 -10.85 9.66 -5.46
CA ILE A 70 -12.23 10.16 -5.44
C ILE A 70 -12.34 11.39 -4.54
N SER A 71 -11.81 11.32 -3.31
CA SER A 71 -11.87 12.43 -2.34
C SER A 71 -11.15 13.70 -2.82
N ARG A 72 -10.16 13.59 -3.71
CA ARG A 72 -9.49 14.76 -4.33
C ARG A 72 -10.33 15.41 -5.44
N ILE A 73 -11.16 14.63 -6.12
CA ILE A 73 -11.90 15.06 -7.30
C ILE A 73 -13.30 15.56 -6.94
N GLU A 74 -13.96 14.91 -5.98
CA GLU A 74 -15.34 15.21 -5.56
C GLU A 74 -15.60 16.68 -5.20
N PRO A 75 -14.67 17.42 -4.57
CA PRO A 75 -14.90 18.84 -4.23
C PRO A 75 -14.78 19.81 -5.42
N LEU A 76 -14.35 19.37 -6.59
CA LEU A 76 -14.11 20.22 -7.75
C LEU A 76 -15.40 20.42 -8.55
N ASP A 77 -15.71 21.66 -8.94
CA ASP A 77 -16.95 22.00 -9.64
C ASP A 77 -16.85 21.88 -11.18
N ASP A 78 -15.65 21.94 -11.77
CA ASP A 78 -15.43 21.84 -13.22
C ASP A 78 -15.11 20.39 -13.65
N PRO A 79 -15.95 19.74 -14.48
CA PRO A 79 -15.70 18.39 -15.00
C PRO A 79 -14.37 18.25 -15.76
N ARG A 80 -13.88 19.31 -16.41
CA ARG A 80 -12.57 19.27 -17.08
C ARG A 80 -11.42 19.24 -16.09
N GLU A 81 -11.55 20.01 -15.00
CA GLU A 81 -10.59 20.00 -13.92
C GLU A 81 -10.60 18.66 -13.17
N GLN A 82 -11.79 18.10 -12.92
CA GLN A 82 -11.96 16.75 -12.35
C GLN A 82 -11.24 15.68 -13.19
N LEU A 83 -11.44 15.67 -14.52
CA LEU A 83 -10.77 14.74 -15.41
C LEU A 83 -9.24 14.92 -15.41
N ARG A 84 -8.76 16.16 -15.40
CA ARG A 84 -7.33 16.46 -15.35
C ARG A 84 -6.71 15.90 -14.06
N VAL A 85 -7.31 16.19 -12.91
CA VAL A 85 -6.82 15.72 -11.59
C VAL A 85 -6.88 14.20 -11.49
N LEU A 86 -7.93 13.58 -12.02
CA LEU A 86 -8.03 12.12 -12.11
C LEU A 86 -6.85 11.53 -12.89
N LEU A 87 -6.60 12.01 -14.10
CA LEU A 87 -5.53 11.50 -14.95
C LEU A 87 -4.16 11.72 -14.31
N GLU A 88 -3.91 12.89 -13.73
CA GLU A 88 -2.66 13.20 -13.03
C GLU A 88 -2.45 12.32 -11.80
N THR A 89 -3.50 12.01 -11.04
CA THR A 89 -3.37 11.22 -9.81
C THR A 89 -3.30 9.72 -10.11
N ALA A 90 -4.12 9.22 -11.04
CA ALA A 90 -4.18 7.80 -11.37
C ALA A 90 -3.01 7.34 -12.26
N LEU A 91 -2.52 8.20 -13.16
CA LEU A 91 -1.46 7.87 -14.12
C LEU A 91 -0.12 8.55 -13.78
N GLY A 92 -0.08 9.34 -12.71
CA GLY A 92 1.11 10.05 -12.26
C GLY A 92 2.13 9.17 -11.53
N PRO A 93 3.33 9.70 -11.26
CA PRO A 93 4.44 8.98 -10.61
C PRO A 93 4.16 8.57 -9.15
N ASP A 94 3.07 9.06 -8.55
CA ASP A 94 2.60 8.67 -7.21
C ASP A 94 1.86 7.32 -7.19
N ALA A 95 1.63 6.69 -8.35
CA ALA A 95 1.18 5.32 -8.42
C ALA A 95 2.19 4.40 -7.72
N ILE A 96 1.70 3.41 -6.97
CA ILE A 96 2.56 2.40 -6.35
C ILE A 96 3.21 1.60 -7.49
N ALA A 97 4.45 1.95 -7.85
CA ALA A 97 5.14 1.36 -8.99
C ALA A 97 5.15 -0.18 -8.91
N GLY A 98 4.56 -0.84 -9.91
CA GLY A 98 4.36 -2.30 -9.96
C GLY A 98 2.96 -2.79 -9.55
N LEU A 99 2.08 -1.88 -9.09
CA LEU A 99 0.65 -2.09 -8.91
C LEU A 99 -0.10 -1.00 -9.67
N GLU A 100 -0.05 -1.08 -11.00
CA GLU A 100 -0.79 -0.13 -11.83
C GLU A 100 -2.30 -0.27 -11.55
N PRO A 101 -3.03 0.86 -11.45
CA PRO A 101 -4.49 0.79 -11.41
C PRO A 101 -4.98 0.02 -12.64
N ALA A 102 -6.09 -0.71 -12.50
CA ALA A 102 -6.61 -1.68 -13.48
C ALA A 102 -6.93 -1.12 -14.89
N CYS A 103 -6.65 0.16 -15.13
CA CYS A 103 -6.77 0.84 -16.41
C CYS A 103 -5.52 0.74 -17.31
N ALA A 104 -4.50 -0.03 -16.93
CA ALA A 104 -3.32 -0.30 -17.75
C ALA A 104 -3.47 -1.55 -18.65
#